data_AF-A0A1D3K2E4-F1
#
_entry.id   AF-A0A1D3K2E4-F1
#
_cell.length_a   1.000
_cell.length_b   1.000
_cell.length_c   1.000
_cell.angle_alpha   90.00
_cell.angle_beta   90.00
_cell.angle_gamma   90.00
#
_symmetry.space_group_name_H-M   'P 1'
#
loop_
_entity.id
_entity.type
_entity.pdbx_description
1 polymer ?
#
loop_
_entity_poly.entity_id
_entity_poly.type
_entity_poly.pdbx_seq_one_letter_code
_entity_poly.pdbx_strand_id
1 'polypeptide(L)'
;MIRIERAAPRVKAELALLVLLLATPPANADDAKSCTPQHPARKSLSSTSQKPAEQQINDVVVLCGAATSSQSFVENKDQTKAKEEPKTSISFDRLLEAIAKVLASIAWPIAAVTIAYNFKKELAALLTRLKKFKAGAAEAEFSELLRETEEDVDIVRTPEAQAITPEVIDGAATNPRGAILSAWIEVETAIRQLYESKASREAGLYPTYRPSRGPLQLMREMQKTEILDHNYIALFHDLRTLRNDAAHDVDFNPPPGEVVRYIQLARELTVALKRAAEAD
;
A
#
# COMPACT_ATOMS: atom_id res chain seq x y z
N MET A 1 -47.42 37.61 17.59
CA MET A 1 -48.60 36.77 17.28
C MET A 1 -48.93 36.95 15.81
N ILE A 2 -48.65 35.95 14.98
CA ILE A 2 -49.42 35.52 13.80
C ILE A 2 -48.80 34.15 13.44
N ARG A 3 -49.68 33.16 13.36
CA ARG A 3 -49.49 31.72 13.35
C ARG A 3 -50.27 31.25 12.13
N ILE A 4 -49.67 30.51 11.20
CA ILE A 4 -50.23 29.70 10.10
C ILE A 4 -48.99 29.22 9.31
N GLU A 5 -48.77 27.98 8.88
CA GLU A 5 -49.39 26.66 9.04
C GLU A 5 -48.28 25.64 8.68
N ARG A 6 -48.40 24.43 9.22
CA ARG A 6 -47.54 23.28 8.91
C ARG A 6 -47.87 22.73 7.52
N ALA A 7 -46.87 22.33 6.76
CA ALA A 7 -47.03 21.37 5.67
C ALA A 7 -45.83 20.40 5.64
N ALA A 8 -46.09 19.16 6.04
CA ALA A 8 -45.30 17.97 5.71
C ALA A 8 -46.19 17.07 4.81
N PRO A 9 -45.75 15.86 4.44
CA PRO A 9 -44.75 15.53 3.43
C PRO A 9 -45.43 14.86 2.20
N ARG A 10 -44.82 14.93 1.01
CA ARG A 10 -45.32 14.20 -0.16
C ARG A 10 -44.59 12.86 -0.33
N VAL A 11 -45.22 11.83 0.22
CA VAL A 11 -45.06 10.42 -0.14
C VAL A 11 -45.96 10.14 -1.37
N LYS A 12 -45.40 9.55 -2.43
CA LYS A 12 -46.10 8.72 -3.44
C LYS A 12 -45.10 7.63 -3.86
N ALA A 13 -45.27 6.39 -3.40
CA ALA A 13 -46.08 5.33 -4.04
C ALA A 13 -45.45 4.89 -5.37
N GLU A 14 -44.64 3.83 -5.35
CA GLU A 14 -45.03 2.44 -5.62
C GLU A 14 -45.45 2.19 -7.08
N LEU A 15 -44.59 1.45 -7.80
CA LEU A 15 -45.06 0.40 -8.70
C LEU A 15 -44.23 -0.86 -8.39
N ALA A 16 -44.92 -1.81 -7.78
CA ALA A 16 -44.46 -3.14 -7.44
C ALA A 16 -44.63 -4.12 -8.62
N LEU A 17 -44.12 -5.33 -8.36
CA LEU A 17 -44.39 -6.62 -9.04
C LEU A 17 -43.63 -6.88 -10.35
N LEU A 18 -43.04 -8.05 -10.59
CA LEU A 18 -43.07 -9.39 -10.01
C LEU A 18 -41.87 -10.10 -10.69
N VAL A 19 -40.97 -10.83 -10.03
CA VAL A 19 -41.07 -12.28 -9.83
C VAL A 19 -40.16 -12.67 -8.66
N LEU A 20 -40.80 -13.23 -7.65
CA LEU A 20 -40.24 -13.85 -6.46
C LEU A 20 -40.75 -15.29 -6.49
N LEU A 21 -39.87 -16.28 -6.30
CA LEU A 21 -40.08 -17.64 -5.77
C LEU A 21 -38.86 -18.50 -6.21
N LEU A 22 -38.05 -19.17 -5.38
CA LEU A 22 -38.26 -19.76 -4.06
C LEU A 22 -36.92 -19.97 -3.31
N ALA A 23 -36.96 -19.72 -2.00
CA ALA A 23 -36.49 -20.58 -0.89
C ALA A 23 -35.03 -21.11 -0.82
N THR A 24 -34.31 -20.59 0.18
CA THR A 24 -33.21 -21.25 0.95
C THR A 24 -33.79 -22.09 2.12
N PRO A 25 -33.00 -22.79 2.98
CA PRO A 25 -31.73 -23.54 2.92
C PRO A 25 -31.94 -24.95 3.63
N PRO A 26 -31.04 -25.65 4.39
CA PRO A 26 -29.61 -25.49 4.71
C PRO A 26 -28.75 -26.80 4.78
N ALA A 27 -27.46 -26.60 5.13
CA ALA A 27 -26.65 -27.37 6.09
C ALA A 27 -25.54 -28.35 5.60
N ASN A 28 -24.39 -28.20 6.27
CA ASN A 28 -23.32 -29.17 6.58
C ASN A 28 -22.47 -29.71 5.42
N ALA A 29 -21.25 -30.19 5.60
CA ALA A 29 -20.15 -30.09 6.56
C ALA A 29 -19.10 -31.07 5.98
N ASP A 30 -17.82 -30.75 6.11
CA ASP A 30 -16.66 -31.66 6.14
C ASP A 30 -16.45 -32.71 5.03
N ASP A 31 -15.33 -32.62 4.30
CA ASP A 31 -14.18 -33.52 4.52
C ASP A 31 -13.16 -33.43 3.36
N ALA A 32 -11.93 -33.08 3.73
CA ALA A 32 -10.74 -33.21 2.90
C ALA A 32 -10.30 -34.68 2.82
N LYS A 33 -10.15 -35.25 1.61
CA LYS A 33 -9.41 -36.51 1.40
C LYS A 33 -8.55 -36.49 0.12
N SER A 34 -7.28 -36.16 0.34
CA SER A 34 -6.07 -36.84 -0.15
C SER A 34 -6.21 -37.77 -1.37
N CYS A 35 -5.51 -37.46 -2.46
CA CYS A 35 -5.28 -38.38 -3.57
C CYS A 35 -3.88 -39.02 -3.46
N THR A 36 -3.83 -40.33 -3.23
CA THR A 36 -2.60 -41.14 -3.31
C THR A 36 -2.61 -41.98 -4.59
N PRO A 37 -1.51 -42.04 -5.36
CA PRO A 37 -1.46 -42.79 -6.61
C PRO A 37 -1.34 -44.30 -6.38
N GLN A 38 -2.23 -45.09 -7.00
CA GLN A 38 -2.10 -46.55 -7.10
C GLN A 38 -1.49 -46.95 -8.45
N HIS A 39 -0.45 -47.77 -8.40
CA HIS A 39 0.24 -48.36 -9.55
C HIS A 39 -0.58 -49.55 -10.11
N PRO A 40 -0.90 -49.62 -11.42
CA PRO A 40 -1.54 -50.82 -11.98
C PRO A 40 -0.52 -51.95 -12.21
N ALA A 41 -1.00 -53.17 -11.94
CA ALA A 41 -0.25 -54.42 -11.91
C ALA A 41 0.18 -54.94 -13.29
N ARG A 42 1.35 -55.60 -13.28
CA ARG A 42 2.01 -56.31 -14.39
C ARG A 42 1.21 -57.57 -14.79
N LYS A 43 0.89 -57.75 -16.08
CA LYS A 43 0.44 -59.04 -16.63
C LYS A 43 1.27 -59.44 -17.86
N SER A 44 1.42 -60.75 -17.95
CA SER A 44 2.38 -61.56 -18.70
C SER A 44 2.08 -61.74 -20.19
N LEU A 45 3.13 -61.98 -20.97
CA LEU A 45 3.12 -62.32 -22.40
C LEU A 45 2.45 -63.68 -22.70
N SER A 46 1.81 -63.76 -23.87
CA SER A 46 1.76 -64.96 -24.71
C SER A 46 1.69 -64.57 -26.19
N SER A 47 2.36 -65.36 -27.03
CA SER A 47 2.70 -65.09 -28.45
C SER A 47 1.57 -65.36 -29.43
N THR A 48 1.59 -64.72 -30.61
CA THR A 48 1.59 -65.37 -31.95
C THR A 48 1.66 -64.34 -33.10
N SER A 49 2.73 -64.48 -33.91
CA SER A 49 2.84 -64.36 -35.38
C SER A 49 1.99 -63.36 -36.20
N GLN A 50 2.63 -62.33 -36.78
CA GLN A 50 2.82 -62.05 -38.24
C GLN A 50 3.23 -60.57 -38.49
N LYS A 51 3.89 -60.31 -39.62
CA LYS A 51 4.76 -59.16 -40.02
C LYS A 51 3.97 -58.14 -40.91
N PRO A 52 4.53 -57.00 -41.36
CA PRO A 52 4.96 -55.76 -40.68
C PRO A 52 4.14 -54.49 -41.10
N ALA A 53 4.48 -53.37 -40.46
CA ALA A 53 4.20 -51.96 -40.81
C ALA A 53 2.94 -51.32 -40.20
N GLU A 54 3.07 -50.89 -38.94
CA GLU A 54 2.21 -49.83 -38.39
C GLU A 54 3.02 -49.00 -37.39
N GLN A 55 3.14 -47.70 -37.66
CA GLN A 55 3.78 -46.74 -36.77
C GLN A 55 2.94 -46.65 -35.49
N GLN A 56 3.56 -46.89 -34.35
CA GLN A 56 2.90 -46.87 -33.04
C GLN A 56 2.56 -45.41 -32.67
N ILE A 57 1.29 -45.02 -32.86
CA ILE A 57 0.73 -43.77 -32.35
C ILE A 57 0.46 -43.97 -30.86
N ASN A 58 1.26 -43.37 -29.99
CA ASN A 58 0.94 -43.30 -28.57
C ASN A 58 0.20 -41.98 -28.30
N ASP A 59 -1.12 -42.01 -28.45
CA ASP A 59 -1.97 -40.89 -28.05
C ASP A 59 -2.09 -40.86 -26.51
N VAL A 60 -1.62 -39.78 -25.90
CA VAL A 60 -1.95 -39.45 -24.51
C VAL A 60 -3.14 -38.50 -24.55
N VAL A 61 -4.34 -39.03 -24.35
CA VAL A 61 -5.55 -38.23 -24.19
C VAL A 61 -5.63 -37.75 -22.73
N VAL A 62 -5.42 -36.44 -22.52
CA VAL A 62 -5.68 -35.80 -21.22
C VAL A 62 -7.05 -35.14 -21.27
N LEU A 63 -8.01 -35.68 -20.51
CA LEU A 63 -9.35 -35.11 -20.36
C LEU A 63 -9.34 -34.07 -19.24
N CYS A 64 -9.59 -32.81 -19.58
CA CYS A 64 -9.86 -31.73 -18.63
C CYS A 64 -11.20 -31.08 -19.01
N GLY A 65 -12.31 -31.64 -18.52
CA GLY A 65 -13.65 -31.13 -18.79
C GLY A 65 -14.02 -31.15 -20.29
N ALA A 66 -14.75 -30.13 -20.75
CA ALA A 66 -15.43 -30.10 -22.05
C ALA A 66 -14.62 -29.47 -23.22
N ALA A 67 -13.30 -29.33 -23.11
CA ALA A 67 -12.46 -28.83 -24.22
C ALA A 67 -11.29 -29.79 -24.51
N THR A 68 -11.16 -30.21 -25.77
CA THR A 68 -10.05 -31.04 -26.25
C THR A 68 -9.04 -30.16 -26.98
N SER A 69 -7.81 -30.11 -26.47
CA SER A 69 -6.67 -29.46 -27.13
C SER A 69 -5.65 -30.53 -27.49
N SER A 70 -5.41 -30.76 -28.78
CA SER A 70 -4.36 -31.65 -29.26
C SER A 70 -3.07 -30.85 -29.51
N GLN A 71 -1.96 -31.31 -28.95
CA GLN A 71 -0.62 -30.85 -29.34
C GLN A 71 0.14 -32.03 -29.93
N SER A 72 0.58 -31.89 -31.17
CA SER A 72 1.48 -32.82 -31.84
C SER A 72 2.93 -32.43 -31.53
N PHE A 73 3.64 -33.29 -30.79
CA PHE A 73 5.08 -33.15 -30.60
C PHE A 73 5.79 -33.98 -31.69
N VAL A 74 6.53 -33.31 -32.57
CA VAL A 74 7.44 -33.97 -33.51
C VAL A 74 8.75 -34.23 -32.77
N GLU A 75 8.96 -35.49 -32.36
CA GLU A 75 10.23 -35.92 -31.79
C GLU A 75 11.29 -35.98 -32.91
N ASN A 76 12.15 -34.96 -32.93
CA ASN A 76 13.22 -34.82 -33.91
C ASN A 76 14.33 -35.83 -33.59
N LYS A 77 14.23 -37.02 -34.18
CA LYS A 77 15.19 -38.10 -34.01
C LYS A 77 16.36 -37.93 -34.96
N ASP A 78 17.19 -36.92 -34.72
CA ASP A 78 18.48 -36.78 -35.40
C ASP A 78 19.61 -36.57 -34.40
N GLN A 79 20.03 -37.68 -33.77
CA GLN A 79 21.38 -37.87 -33.26
C GLN A 79 21.75 -39.35 -33.35
N THR A 80 22.13 -39.81 -34.55
CA THR A 80 23.10 -40.91 -34.64
C THR A 80 24.47 -40.37 -34.23
N LYS A 81 24.73 -40.34 -32.93
CA LYS A 81 26.09 -40.19 -32.39
C LYS A 81 26.88 -41.47 -32.72
N ALA A 82 27.70 -41.39 -33.77
CA ALA A 82 28.88 -42.24 -33.88
C ALA A 82 29.80 -41.94 -32.69
N LYS A 83 30.24 -43.01 -32.06
CA LYS A 83 31.11 -43.06 -30.90
C LYS A 83 32.53 -42.77 -31.37
N GLU A 84 33.07 -41.58 -31.06
CA GLU A 84 34.51 -41.31 -31.16
C GLU A 84 35.06 -40.84 -29.81
N GLU A 85 36.31 -41.26 -29.58
CA GLU A 85 36.99 -41.51 -28.31
C GLU A 85 37.34 -40.27 -27.46
N PRO A 86 37.57 -40.43 -26.14
CA PRO A 86 37.96 -39.33 -25.27
C PRO A 86 39.44 -38.97 -25.49
N LYS A 87 39.71 -38.07 -26.42
CA LYS A 87 41.03 -37.42 -26.51
C LYS A 87 41.07 -36.21 -25.59
N THR A 88 41.74 -36.41 -24.46
CA THR A 88 42.23 -35.39 -23.52
C THR A 88 43.27 -34.50 -24.20
N SER A 89 42.82 -33.66 -25.13
CA SER A 89 43.55 -32.47 -25.55
C SER A 89 42.61 -31.31 -25.31
N ILE A 90 43.00 -30.37 -24.45
CA ILE A 90 42.28 -29.11 -24.27
C ILE A 90 42.20 -28.48 -25.66
N SER A 91 41.03 -28.58 -26.28
CA SER A 91 40.78 -28.07 -27.62
C SER A 91 40.80 -26.55 -27.51
N PHE A 92 41.61 -25.90 -28.34
CA PHE A 92 41.71 -24.45 -28.39
C PHE A 92 40.34 -23.79 -28.56
N ASP A 93 39.43 -24.47 -29.26
CA ASP A 93 38.02 -24.07 -29.43
C ASP A 93 37.24 -23.97 -28.11
N ARG A 94 37.49 -24.89 -27.16
CA ARG A 94 36.86 -24.86 -25.83
C ARG A 94 37.41 -23.72 -24.96
N LEU A 95 38.69 -23.39 -25.12
CA LEU A 95 39.32 -22.26 -24.45
C LEU A 95 38.74 -20.93 -24.97
N LEU A 96 38.59 -20.80 -26.29
CA LEU A 96 37.94 -19.65 -26.92
C LEU A 96 36.48 -19.50 -26.48
N GLU A 97 35.72 -20.60 -26.43
CA GLU A 97 34.33 -20.59 -25.96
C GLU A 97 34.22 -20.17 -24.48
N ALA A 98 35.14 -20.63 -23.63
CA ALA A 98 35.19 -20.25 -22.23
C ALA A 98 35.55 -18.76 -22.04
N ILE A 99 36.55 -18.26 -22.77
CA ILE A 99 36.94 -16.85 -22.73
C ILE A 99 35.82 -15.96 -23.26
N ALA A 100 35.13 -16.36 -24.33
CA ALA A 100 34.00 -15.61 -24.89
C ALA A 100 32.84 -15.50 -23.89
N LYS A 101 32.52 -16.58 -23.15
CA LYS A 101 31.49 -16.56 -22.10
C LYS A 101 31.88 -15.64 -20.94
N VAL A 102 33.15 -15.64 -20.55
CA VAL A 102 33.67 -14.73 -19.50
C VAL A 102 33.62 -13.27 -19.97
N LEU A 103 34.05 -12.98 -21.21
CA LEU A 103 33.98 -11.63 -21.79
C LEU A 103 32.53 -11.16 -21.94
N ALA A 104 31.61 -12.02 -22.36
CA ALA A 104 30.19 -11.68 -22.46
C ALA A 104 29.58 -11.36 -21.08
N SER A 105 29.97 -12.11 -20.04
CA SER A 105 29.53 -11.87 -18.66
C SER A 105 30.12 -10.58 -18.06
N ILE A 106 31.34 -10.21 -18.43
CA ILE A 106 32.05 -9.01 -17.93
C ILE A 106 31.86 -7.80 -18.87
N ALA A 107 31.23 -7.97 -20.03
CA ALA A 107 30.93 -6.87 -20.93
C ALA A 107 29.95 -5.88 -20.30
N TRP A 108 28.88 -6.36 -19.64
CA TRP A 108 27.87 -5.48 -19.05
C TRP A 108 28.37 -4.71 -17.81
N PRO A 109 29.14 -5.27 -16.86
CA PRO A 109 29.67 -4.50 -15.73
C PRO A 109 30.72 -3.49 -16.19
N ILE A 110 31.60 -3.85 -17.13
CA ILE A 110 32.57 -2.91 -17.70
C ILE A 110 31.84 -1.79 -18.42
N ALA A 111 30.83 -2.10 -19.24
CA ALA A 111 30.02 -1.09 -19.90
C ALA A 111 29.31 -0.19 -18.88
N ALA A 112 28.67 -0.76 -17.86
CA ALA A 112 27.99 -0.01 -16.80
C ALA A 112 28.95 0.91 -16.04
N VAL A 113 30.13 0.42 -15.64
CA VAL A 113 31.16 1.22 -14.96
C VAL A 113 31.70 2.30 -15.88
N THR A 114 31.92 2.00 -17.17
CA THR A 114 32.41 2.98 -18.16
C THR A 114 31.39 4.09 -18.38
N ILE A 115 30.10 3.74 -18.51
CA ILE A 115 29.00 4.71 -18.62
C ILE A 115 28.93 5.53 -17.33
N ALA A 116 28.88 4.89 -16.16
CA ALA A 116 28.80 5.57 -14.88
C ALA A 116 29.99 6.52 -14.66
N TYR A 117 31.21 6.13 -15.04
CA TYR A 117 32.40 6.97 -14.89
C TYR A 117 32.41 8.19 -15.80
N ASN A 118 32.07 8.02 -17.09
CA ASN A 118 32.02 9.11 -18.06
C ASN A 118 30.87 10.08 -17.77
N PHE A 119 29.69 9.55 -17.43
CA PHE A 119 28.47 10.33 -17.25
C PHE A 119 28.14 10.63 -15.77
N LYS A 120 29.03 10.36 -14.81
CA LYS A 120 28.76 10.60 -13.37
C LYS A 120 28.22 11.99 -13.07
N LYS A 121 28.71 13.02 -13.78
CA LYS A 121 28.29 14.41 -13.59
C LYS A 121 26.87 14.63 -14.13
N GLU A 122 26.56 14.07 -15.30
CA GLU A 122 25.23 14.18 -15.92
C GLU A 122 24.19 13.35 -15.15
N LEU A 123 24.55 12.13 -14.73
CA LEU A 123 23.73 11.29 -13.87
C LEU A 123 23.44 11.97 -12.53
N ALA A 124 24.45 12.59 -11.89
CA ALA A 124 24.23 13.38 -10.68
C ALA A 124 23.31 14.58 -10.92
N ALA A 125 23.46 15.27 -12.05
CA ALA A 125 22.59 16.39 -12.41
C ALA A 125 21.14 15.93 -12.64
N LEU A 126 20.93 14.80 -13.32
CA LEU A 126 19.60 14.20 -13.54
C LEU A 126 18.97 13.74 -12.22
N LEU A 127 19.74 13.08 -11.35
CA LEU A 127 19.28 12.70 -10.02
C LEU A 127 18.90 13.92 -9.20
N THR A 128 19.65 15.02 -9.30
CA THR A 128 19.30 16.27 -8.62
C THR A 128 18.01 16.87 -9.18
N ARG A 129 17.79 16.82 -10.50
CA ARG A 129 16.54 17.29 -11.12
C ARG A 129 15.35 16.43 -10.71
N LEU A 130 15.51 15.11 -10.65
CA LEU A 130 14.46 14.19 -10.18
C LEU A 130 14.15 14.41 -8.70
N LYS A 131 15.16 14.65 -7.86
CA LYS A 131 14.95 15.03 -6.45
C LYS A 131 14.16 16.33 -6.33
N LYS A 132 14.55 17.37 -7.07
CA LYS A 132 13.84 18.66 -7.08
C LYS A 132 12.41 18.54 -7.59
N PHE A 133 12.18 17.72 -8.62
CA PHE A 133 10.84 17.45 -9.11
C PHE A 133 9.99 16.72 -8.07
N LYS A 134 10.56 15.70 -7.41
CA LYS A 134 9.88 14.99 -6.32
C LYS A 134 9.57 15.91 -5.13
N ALA A 135 10.53 16.72 -4.70
CA ALA A 135 10.33 17.69 -3.63
C ALA A 135 9.24 18.70 -3.99
N GLY A 136 9.27 19.26 -5.21
CA GLY A 136 8.22 20.17 -5.68
C GLY A 136 6.85 19.49 -5.80
N ALA A 137 6.79 18.21 -6.16
CA ALA A 137 5.55 17.45 -6.15
C ALA A 137 5.02 17.24 -4.72
N ALA A 138 5.88 16.90 -3.76
CA ALA A 138 5.50 16.75 -2.36
C ALA A 138 5.03 18.08 -1.73
N GLU A 139 5.67 19.20 -2.07
CA GLU A 139 5.24 20.54 -1.63
C GLU A 139 3.88 20.94 -2.22
N ALA A 140 3.63 20.60 -3.48
CA ALA A 140 2.34 20.85 -4.13
C ALA A 140 1.23 19.96 -3.54
N GLU A 141 1.51 18.67 -3.33
CA GLU A 141 0.60 17.75 -2.65
C GLU A 141 0.29 18.23 -1.23
N PHE A 142 1.30 18.63 -0.45
CA PHE A 142 1.10 19.20 0.88
C PHE A 142 0.17 20.41 0.86
N SER A 143 0.37 21.34 -0.08
CA SER A 143 -0.45 22.56 -0.19
C SER A 143 -1.88 22.23 -0.59
N GLU A 144 -2.08 21.26 -1.49
CA GLU A 144 -3.42 20.84 -1.91
C GLU A 144 -4.16 20.09 -0.79
N LEU A 145 -3.51 19.13 -0.12
CA LEU A 145 -4.09 18.42 1.02
C LEU A 145 -4.43 19.40 2.14
N LEU A 146 -3.59 20.41 2.39
CA LEU A 146 -3.87 21.42 3.39
C LEU A 146 -5.10 22.25 3.03
N ARG A 147 -5.25 22.64 1.75
CA ARG A 147 -6.42 23.35 1.26
C ARG A 147 -7.69 22.51 1.38
N GLU A 148 -7.64 21.23 1.02
CA GLU A 148 -8.74 20.28 1.18
C GLU A 148 -9.14 20.14 2.66
N THR A 149 -8.14 19.99 3.54
CA THR A 149 -8.36 19.94 5.00
C THR A 149 -9.05 21.21 5.53
N GLU A 150 -8.71 22.39 5.01
CA GLU A 150 -9.34 23.65 5.41
C GLU A 150 -10.79 23.78 4.92
N GLU A 151 -11.14 23.16 3.79
CA GLU A 151 -12.47 23.18 3.19
C GLU A 151 -13.41 22.14 3.79
N ASP A 152 -12.91 20.95 4.09
CA ASP A 152 -13.70 19.81 4.56
C ASP A 152 -14.04 19.88 6.05
N VAL A 153 -13.23 20.58 6.84
CA VAL A 153 -13.40 20.60 8.30
C VAL A 153 -14.17 21.87 8.73
N ASP A 154 -15.44 21.69 9.10
CA ASP A 154 -16.23 22.71 9.78
C ASP A 154 -15.88 22.72 11.28
N ILE A 155 -14.79 23.42 11.61
CA ILE A 155 -14.27 23.58 12.97
C ILE A 155 -14.40 25.00 13.47
N VAL A 156 -14.75 25.11 14.76
CA VAL A 156 -14.87 26.39 15.44
C VAL A 156 -13.48 27.00 15.59
N ARG A 157 -13.14 27.92 14.70
CA ARG A 157 -11.86 28.63 14.74
C ARG A 157 -11.81 29.54 15.97
N THR A 158 -10.81 29.32 16.83
CA THR A 158 -10.65 30.10 18.06
C THR A 158 -9.62 31.21 17.86
N PRO A 159 -9.80 32.39 18.50
CA PRO A 159 -8.84 33.50 18.37
C PRO A 159 -7.42 33.13 18.83
N GLU A 160 -7.32 32.27 19.85
CA GLU A 160 -6.05 31.77 20.38
C GLU A 160 -5.32 30.89 19.37
N ALA A 161 -6.03 29.98 18.69
CA ALA A 161 -5.42 29.11 17.69
C ALA A 161 -4.99 29.85 16.41
N GLN A 162 -5.74 30.91 16.04
CA GLN A 162 -5.45 31.74 14.87
C GLN A 162 -4.34 32.77 15.10
N ALA A 163 -3.88 32.98 16.34
CA ALA A 163 -2.89 33.99 16.66
C ALA A 163 -1.55 33.71 15.96
N ILE A 164 -1.26 34.51 14.93
CA ILE A 164 0.02 34.46 14.21
C ILE A 164 1.00 35.37 14.96
N THR A 165 1.93 34.77 15.70
CA THR A 165 3.02 35.50 16.33
C THR A 165 4.20 35.65 15.37
N PRO A 166 5.03 36.69 15.51
CA PRO A 166 6.26 36.83 14.72
C PRO A 166 7.18 35.60 14.81
N GLU A 167 7.22 34.95 15.96
CA GLU A 167 7.97 33.71 16.20
C GLU A 167 7.47 32.54 15.32
N VAL A 168 6.15 32.41 15.13
CA VAL A 168 5.57 31.39 14.26
C VAL A 168 5.95 31.64 12.80
N ILE A 169 5.92 32.91 12.36
CA ILE A 169 6.32 33.29 11.00
C ILE A 169 7.81 33.02 10.78
N ASP A 170 8.65 33.42 11.73
CA ASP A 170 10.11 33.24 11.65
C ASP A 170 10.50 31.75 11.68
N GLY A 171 9.85 30.96 12.55
CA GLY A 171 10.03 29.51 12.60
C GLY A 171 9.61 28.81 11.32
N ALA A 172 8.47 29.21 10.74
CA ALA A 172 7.98 28.71 9.46
C ALA A 172 8.93 29.04 8.29
N ALA A 173 9.56 30.21 8.31
CA ALA A 173 10.51 30.63 7.28
C ALA A 173 11.90 29.98 7.44
N THR A 174 12.36 29.81 8.68
CA THR A 174 13.73 29.36 8.98
C THR A 174 13.85 27.84 9.00
N ASN A 175 12.84 27.13 9.53
CA ASN A 175 12.83 25.67 9.61
C ASN A 175 11.39 25.12 9.49
N PRO A 176 10.84 25.06 8.26
CA PRO A 176 9.44 24.69 8.04
C PRO A 176 9.10 23.30 8.58
N ARG A 177 9.98 22.31 8.33
CA ARG A 177 9.84 20.94 8.84
C ARG A 177 9.85 20.91 10.36
N GLY A 178 10.79 21.62 10.99
CA GLY A 178 10.87 21.72 12.45
C GLY A 178 9.62 22.35 13.05
N ALA A 179 9.09 23.41 12.43
CA ALA A 179 7.88 24.08 12.87
C ALA A 179 6.65 23.16 12.81
N ILE A 180 6.48 22.41 11.71
CA ILE A 180 5.42 21.39 11.56
C ILE A 180 5.52 20.31 12.64
N LEU A 181 6.73 19.78 12.87
CA LEU A 181 6.96 18.74 13.86
C LEU A 181 6.72 19.24 15.30
N SER A 182 7.14 20.47 15.62
CA SER A 182 6.87 21.09 16.92
C SER A 182 5.38 21.25 17.17
N ALA A 183 4.63 21.78 16.20
CA ALA A 183 3.18 21.91 16.32
C ALA A 183 2.47 20.54 16.47
N TRP A 184 2.96 19.50 15.78
CA TRP A 184 2.43 18.15 15.94
C TRP A 184 2.68 17.56 17.33
N ILE A 185 3.83 17.84 17.96
CA ILE A 185 4.12 17.38 19.33
C ILE A 185 3.09 17.93 20.32
N GLU A 186 2.60 19.16 20.13
CA GLU A 186 1.53 19.73 20.96
C GLU A 186 0.22 18.94 20.82
N VAL A 187 -0.14 18.56 19.59
CA VAL A 187 -1.31 17.70 19.31
C VAL A 187 -1.17 16.35 20.01
N GLU A 188 -0.01 15.68 19.86
CA GLU A 188 0.23 14.38 20.51
C GLU A 188 0.15 14.46 22.03
N THR A 189 0.64 15.56 22.60
CA THR A 189 0.58 15.83 24.03
C THR A 189 -0.87 16.03 24.49
N ALA A 190 -1.68 16.79 23.75
CA ALA A 190 -3.09 17.01 24.06
C ALA A 190 -3.93 15.73 23.94
N ILE A 191 -3.66 14.87 22.94
CA ILE A 191 -4.31 13.56 22.81
C ILE A 191 -4.06 12.70 24.05
N ARG A 192 -2.81 12.69 24.53
CA ARG A 192 -2.44 11.93 25.73
C ARG A 192 -3.15 12.47 26.97
N GLN A 193 -3.17 13.79 27.15
CA GLN A 193 -3.86 14.44 28.28
C GLN A 193 -5.35 14.15 28.28
N LEU A 194 -6.01 14.23 27.12
CA LEU A 194 -7.42 13.88 26.97
C LEU A 194 -7.67 12.42 27.38
N TYR A 195 -6.92 11.48 26.82
CA TYR A 195 -7.09 10.07 27.14
C TYR A 195 -6.86 9.77 28.63
N GLU A 196 -5.82 10.35 29.23
CA GLU A 196 -5.52 10.19 30.66
C GLU A 196 -6.64 10.76 31.53
N SER A 197 -7.17 11.94 31.20
CA SER A 197 -8.27 12.57 31.94
C SER A 197 -9.54 11.72 31.95
N LYS A 198 -9.94 11.17 30.79
CA LYS A 198 -11.13 10.32 30.66
C LYS A 198 -10.92 8.95 31.30
N ALA A 199 -9.73 8.36 31.15
CA ALA A 199 -9.40 7.08 31.78
C ALA A 199 -9.39 7.17 33.33
N SER A 200 -9.00 8.31 33.90
CA SER A 200 -9.08 8.53 35.35
C SER A 200 -10.51 8.72 35.85
N ARG A 201 -11.41 9.31 35.06
CA ARG A 201 -12.81 9.58 35.44
C ARG A 201 -13.72 8.37 35.27
N GLU A 202 -13.53 7.59 34.22
CA GLU A 202 -14.35 6.42 33.89
C GLU A 202 -13.58 5.11 34.13
N ALA A 203 -13.30 4.84 35.41
CA ALA A 203 -12.61 3.62 35.83
C ALA A 203 -13.39 2.38 35.38
N GLY A 204 -12.89 1.69 34.34
CA GLY A 204 -13.46 0.47 33.79
C GLY A 204 -13.91 0.54 32.32
N LEU A 205 -14.12 1.73 31.75
CA LEU A 205 -14.42 1.89 30.31
C LEU A 205 -13.14 1.98 29.47
N TYR A 206 -12.08 2.58 30.01
CA TYR A 206 -10.80 2.71 29.34
C TYR A 206 -9.76 1.77 29.95
N PRO A 207 -9.07 0.95 29.15
CA PRO A 207 -7.90 0.24 29.63
C PRO A 207 -6.87 1.23 30.16
N THR A 208 -6.26 0.93 31.31
CA THR A 208 -5.22 1.75 31.93
C THR A 208 -4.22 2.21 30.88
N TYR A 209 -3.95 3.52 30.82
CA TYR A 209 -3.00 4.08 29.89
C TYR A 209 -1.67 3.30 29.97
N ARG A 210 -1.22 2.74 28.84
CA ARG A 210 0.09 2.09 28.74
C ARG A 210 1.02 3.01 27.95
N PRO A 211 2.20 3.35 28.49
CA PRO A 211 3.14 4.27 27.83
C PRO A 211 3.57 3.83 26.42
N SER A 212 3.41 2.55 26.08
CA SER A 212 3.69 2.02 24.74
C SER A 212 2.62 2.32 23.68
N ARG A 213 1.47 2.92 24.04
CA ARG A 213 0.43 3.27 23.04
C ARG A 213 0.79 4.57 22.34
N GLY A 214 0.94 4.49 21.02
CA GLY A 214 1.16 5.66 20.17
C GLY A 214 -0.10 6.51 19.98
N PRO A 215 0.02 7.78 19.56
CA PRO A 215 -1.10 8.71 19.39
C PRO A 215 -2.23 8.18 18.49
N LEU A 216 -1.89 7.51 17.39
CA LEU A 216 -2.88 6.89 16.49
C LEU A 216 -3.70 5.78 17.17
N GLN A 217 -3.10 5.05 18.12
CA GLN A 217 -3.83 4.04 18.87
C GLN A 217 -4.80 4.71 19.84
N LEU A 218 -4.38 5.77 20.53
CA LEU A 218 -5.25 6.54 21.43
C LEU A 218 -6.42 7.16 20.67
N MET A 219 -6.16 7.77 19.52
CA MET A 219 -7.21 8.37 18.69
C MET A 219 -8.26 7.34 18.23
N ARG A 220 -7.82 6.14 17.82
CA ARG A 220 -8.74 5.05 17.46
C ARG A 220 -9.62 4.58 18.60
N GLU A 221 -9.11 4.57 19.84
CA GLU A 221 -9.95 4.24 20.99
C GLU A 221 -10.95 5.38 21.28
N MET A 222 -10.52 6.65 21.21
CA MET A 222 -11.41 7.80 21.41
C MET A 222 -12.51 7.91 20.33
N GLN A 223 -12.22 7.49 19.10
CA GLN A 223 -13.21 7.42 18.03
C GLN A 223 -14.29 6.37 18.35
N LYS A 224 -13.93 5.21 18.92
CA LYS A 224 -14.90 4.17 19.29
C LYS A 224 -15.81 4.59 20.43
N THR A 225 -15.31 5.44 21.32
CA THR A 225 -16.05 5.91 22.49
C THR A 225 -16.75 7.25 22.26
N GLU A 226 -16.71 7.77 21.02
CA GLU A 226 -17.39 9.00 20.60
C GLU A 226 -17.10 10.22 21.48
N ILE A 227 -15.91 10.30 22.10
CA ILE A 227 -15.51 11.45 22.93
C ILE A 227 -15.33 12.71 22.09
N LEU A 228 -14.90 12.55 20.84
CA LEU A 228 -14.52 13.64 19.95
C LEU A 228 -15.36 13.61 18.67
N ASP A 229 -15.79 14.79 18.22
CA ASP A 229 -16.55 14.94 16.98
C ASP A 229 -15.76 14.40 15.78
N HIS A 230 -16.47 13.81 14.82
CA HIS A 230 -15.89 13.19 13.64
C HIS A 230 -15.03 14.17 12.82
N ASN A 231 -15.36 15.45 12.81
CA ASN A 231 -14.60 16.49 12.10
C ASN A 231 -13.18 16.63 12.67
N TYR A 232 -13.02 16.58 14.00
CA TYR A 232 -11.68 16.63 14.62
C TYR A 232 -10.89 15.33 14.42
N ILE A 233 -11.58 14.18 14.30
CA ILE A 233 -10.95 12.90 13.96
C ILE A 233 -10.40 12.95 12.53
N ALA A 234 -11.20 13.46 11.58
CA ALA A 234 -10.77 13.67 10.19
C ALA A 234 -9.55 14.60 10.14
N LEU A 235 -9.65 15.79 10.77
CA LEU A 235 -8.54 16.74 10.87
C LEU A 235 -7.26 16.10 11.42
N PHE A 236 -7.37 15.27 12.46
CA PHE A 236 -6.20 14.57 13.00
C PHE A 236 -5.54 13.66 11.93
N HIS A 237 -6.33 12.93 11.16
CA HIS A 237 -5.81 12.05 10.12
C HIS A 237 -5.11 12.82 9.00
N ASP A 238 -5.66 13.98 8.61
CA ASP A 238 -5.10 14.82 7.56
C ASP A 238 -3.80 15.48 8.03
N LEU A 239 -3.79 16.10 9.21
CA LEU A 239 -2.59 16.68 9.82
C LEU A 239 -1.48 15.63 10.04
N ARG A 240 -1.85 14.40 10.44
CA ARG A 240 -0.89 13.30 10.58
C ARG A 240 -0.25 12.95 9.23
N THR A 241 -1.02 12.96 8.15
CA THR A 241 -0.53 12.68 6.79
C THR A 241 0.45 13.77 6.37
N LEU A 242 0.05 15.03 6.47
CA LEU A 242 0.87 16.21 6.18
C LEU A 242 2.19 16.23 6.99
N ARG A 243 2.14 15.86 8.27
CA ARG A 243 3.33 15.73 9.12
C ARG A 243 4.25 14.59 8.68
N ASN A 244 3.70 13.49 8.18
CA ASN A 244 4.53 12.38 7.70
C ASN A 244 5.27 12.78 6.43
N ASP A 245 4.64 13.54 5.54
CA ASP A 245 5.29 14.07 4.34
C ASP A 245 6.48 14.95 4.74
N ALA A 246 6.26 15.86 5.69
CA ALA A 246 7.30 16.71 6.25
C ALA A 246 8.44 15.90 6.95
N ALA A 247 8.13 14.75 7.55
CA ALA A 247 9.11 13.94 8.26
C ALA A 247 9.95 13.04 7.33
N HIS A 248 9.36 12.57 6.23
CA HIS A 248 9.96 11.57 5.35
C HIS A 248 10.63 12.16 4.11
N ASP A 249 10.20 13.34 3.66
CA ASP A 249 10.87 14.00 2.55
C ASP A 249 12.04 14.87 3.05
N VAL A 250 13.22 14.60 2.48
CA VAL A 250 14.51 15.19 2.90
C VAL A 250 14.67 16.61 2.36
N ASP A 251 14.07 16.87 1.20
CA ASP A 251 14.14 18.13 0.48
C ASP A 251 12.85 18.95 0.66
N PHE A 252 12.01 18.60 1.66
CA PHE A 252 10.72 19.22 1.94
C PHE A 252 10.86 20.68 2.41
N ASN A 253 10.38 21.63 1.61
CA ASN A 253 10.45 23.05 1.93
C ASN A 253 9.20 23.82 1.43
N PRO A 254 8.01 23.54 2.00
CA PRO A 254 6.77 24.21 1.62
C PRO A 254 6.85 25.73 1.87
N PRO A 255 6.05 26.54 1.16
CA PRO A 255 5.98 27.98 1.39
C PRO A 255 5.66 28.31 2.87
N PRO A 256 6.28 29.34 3.46
CA PRO A 256 6.05 29.67 4.88
C PRO A 256 4.58 29.90 5.23
N GLY A 257 3.79 30.42 4.30
CA GLY A 257 2.35 30.59 4.47
C GLY A 257 1.58 29.28 4.67
N GLU A 258 1.98 28.20 3.99
CA GLU A 258 1.39 26.86 4.16
C GLU A 258 1.71 26.30 5.55
N VAL A 259 2.95 26.48 5.99
CA VAL A 259 3.41 26.04 7.31
C VAL A 259 2.66 26.76 8.43
N VAL A 260 2.46 28.07 8.29
CA VAL A 260 1.68 28.85 9.26
C VAL A 260 0.24 28.33 9.35
N ARG A 261 -0.39 28.01 8.22
CA ARG A 261 -1.76 27.46 8.20
C ARG A 261 -1.84 26.07 8.83
N TYR A 262 -0.88 25.20 8.55
CA TYR A 262 -0.76 23.91 9.25
C TYR A 262 -0.67 24.11 10.78
N ILE A 263 0.15 25.06 11.24
CA ILE A 263 0.30 25.35 12.68
C ILE A 263 -1.03 25.84 13.28
N GLN A 264 -1.78 26.67 12.57
CA GLN A 264 -3.10 27.14 13.02
C GLN A 264 -4.08 25.97 13.17
N LEU A 265 -4.20 25.09 12.16
CA LEU A 265 -5.05 23.90 12.23
C LEU A 265 -4.63 22.96 13.37
N ALA A 266 -3.33 22.74 13.55
CA ALA A 266 -2.81 21.92 14.65
C ALA A 266 -3.17 22.53 16.03
N ARG A 267 -3.13 23.86 16.16
CA ARG A 267 -3.55 24.56 17.38
C ARG A 267 -5.06 24.47 17.59
N GLU A 268 -5.86 24.56 16.54
CA GLU A 268 -7.33 24.39 16.63
C GLU A 268 -7.67 23.01 17.17
N LEU A 269 -7.06 21.96 16.62
CA LEU A 269 -7.20 20.59 17.14
C LEU A 269 -6.73 20.49 18.59
N THR A 270 -5.58 21.07 18.93
CA THR A 270 -5.03 21.07 20.29
C THR A 270 -5.99 21.72 21.30
N VAL A 271 -6.57 22.87 20.94
CA VAL A 271 -7.56 23.56 21.78
C VAL A 271 -8.82 22.72 21.96
N ALA A 272 -9.32 22.10 20.89
CA ALA A 272 -10.48 21.22 20.96
C ALA A 272 -10.23 20.01 21.87
N LEU A 273 -9.08 19.35 21.74
CA LEU A 273 -8.68 18.22 22.58
C LEU A 273 -8.57 18.61 24.06
N LYS A 274 -7.96 19.77 24.36
CA LYS A 274 -7.85 20.27 25.74
C LYS A 274 -9.23 20.58 26.34
N ARG A 275 -10.12 21.22 25.58
CA ARG A 275 -11.50 21.48 26.03
C ARG A 275 -12.27 20.18 26.29
N ALA A 276 -12.11 19.18 25.44
CA ALA A 276 -12.73 17.86 25.64
C ALA A 276 -12.19 17.13 26.89
N ALA A 277 -10.94 17.42 27.29
CA ALA A 277 -10.32 16.86 28.49
C ALA A 277 -10.88 17.51 29.76
N GLU A 278 -11.19 18.80 29.68
CA GLU A 278 -11.77 19.56 30.78
C GLU A 278 -13.28 19.29 30.93
N ALA A 279 -14.01 19.08 29.83
CA ALA A 279 -15.43 18.79 29.84
C ALA A 279 -15.77 17.50 30.61
N ASP A 280 -16.75 17.60 31.51
CA ASP A 280 -17.25 16.49 32.34
C ASP A 280 -18.18 15.57 31.54
#